data_AF-A0A517NZ99-F1
#
_entry.id   AF-A0A517NZ99-F1
#
_cell.length_a   1.000
_cell.length_b   1.000
_cell.length_c   1.000
_cell.angle_alpha   90.00
_cell.angle_beta   90.00
_cell.angle_gamma   90.00
#
_symmetry.space_group_name_H-M   'P 1'
#
loop_
_entity.id
_entity.type
_entity.pdbx_description
1 polymer ?
#
loop_
_entity_poly.entity_id
_entity_poly.type
_entity_poly.pdbx_seq_one_letter_code
_entity_poly.pdbx_strand_id
1 'polypeptide(L)'
;MSDDGFDQSTFVNNPYRPTNVGRQMHGESLSLPPGQTRGMTGHTTVLGVLMVVQGVFDFLAGIMVGVYAWFMPELFMQMQAEAAKRAAQNGGAAPQGMPPDMGMYIAIGGGIIAAVLVLIGVLLIYSGIGVTSYRRRGLAIASLLLGVLTLMTCYCFPTSLILGVYGLIVLFNQSVTLAFHLRGEGNSATDIQRAFLSPPSYPNEPANEGS
;
A
#
# COMPACT_ATOMS: atom_id res chain seq x y z
N MET A 1 -56.37 17.53 19.74
CA MET A 1 -55.15 17.59 18.92
C MET A 1 -54.04 17.45 19.93
N SER A 2 -53.64 16.20 20.17
CA SER A 2 -52.91 15.79 21.37
C SER A 2 -51.44 15.68 21.01
N ASP A 3 -50.61 16.41 21.76
CA ASP A 3 -49.14 16.33 21.73
C ASP A 3 -48.72 14.95 22.26
N ASP A 4 -48.29 14.08 21.37
CA ASP A 4 -47.61 12.83 21.74
C ASP A 4 -46.18 13.19 22.19
N GLY A 5 -46.06 13.47 23.48
CA GLY A 5 -44.79 13.74 24.14
C GLY A 5 -43.83 12.57 24.00
N PHE A 6 -42.84 12.72 23.12
CA PHE A 6 -41.69 11.82 23.04
C PHE A 6 -40.88 11.94 24.34
N ASP A 7 -40.99 10.91 25.18
CA ASP A 7 -40.30 10.81 26.46
C ASP A 7 -38.78 10.60 26.24
N GLN A 8 -38.01 11.68 26.32
CA GLN A 8 -36.55 11.69 26.18
C GLN A 8 -35.83 10.80 27.21
N SER A 9 -36.52 10.34 28.26
CA SER A 9 -35.92 9.51 29.31
C SER A 9 -35.49 8.11 28.82
N THR A 10 -36.02 7.63 27.70
CA THR A 10 -35.67 6.31 27.15
C THR A 10 -34.32 6.28 26.42
N PHE A 11 -33.75 7.44 26.04
CA PHE A 11 -32.43 7.50 25.39
C PHE A 11 -31.24 7.36 26.34
N VAL A 12 -31.48 7.25 27.66
CA VAL A 12 -30.41 7.18 28.67
C VAL A 12 -29.67 5.83 28.63
N ASN A 13 -30.29 4.77 28.11
CA ASN A 13 -29.72 3.41 28.08
C ASN A 13 -29.39 2.92 26.66
N ASN A 14 -28.61 3.70 25.90
CA ASN A 14 -27.99 3.17 24.69
C ASN A 14 -26.66 2.47 25.06
N PRO A 15 -26.56 1.13 25.03
CA PRO A 15 -25.33 0.40 25.33
C PRO A 15 -24.22 0.64 24.29
N TYR A 16 -24.55 1.23 23.13
CA TYR A 16 -23.58 1.66 22.12
C TYR A 16 -23.16 3.12 22.29
N ARG A 17 -23.62 3.82 23.34
CA ARG A 17 -23.13 5.16 23.62
C ARG A 17 -21.64 5.02 23.91
N PRO A 18 -20.75 5.67 23.12
CA PRO A 18 -19.33 5.60 23.38
C PRO A 18 -19.14 6.08 24.81
N THR A 19 -18.54 5.23 25.64
CA THR A 19 -18.15 5.60 26.99
C THR A 19 -17.31 6.86 26.81
N ASN A 20 -17.84 8.02 27.20
CA ASN A 20 -17.11 9.27 27.25
C ASN A 20 -16.07 9.10 28.37
N VAL A 21 -15.03 8.31 28.09
CA VAL A 21 -13.81 8.31 28.88
C VAL A 21 -13.23 9.68 28.64
N GLY A 22 -13.53 10.60 29.56
CA GLY A 22 -13.16 12.00 29.56
C GLY A 22 -11.66 12.19 29.67
N ARG A 23 -10.90 11.64 28.72
CA ARG A 23 -9.61 12.18 28.39
C ARG A 23 -9.92 13.54 27.78
N GLN A 24 -9.90 14.58 28.62
CA GLN A 24 -9.84 15.96 28.17
C GLN A 24 -8.61 16.03 27.27
N MET A 25 -8.84 15.97 25.96
CA MET A 25 -7.79 16.14 24.99
C MET A 25 -7.53 17.62 24.95
N HIS A 26 -6.55 18.04 25.76
CA HIS A 26 -5.83 19.31 25.65
C HIS A 26 -5.07 19.33 24.32
N GLY A 27 -5.79 19.23 23.22
CA GLY A 27 -5.33 19.47 21.87
C GLY A 27 -6.28 20.50 21.32
N GLU A 28 -5.79 21.74 21.19
CA GLU A 28 -6.46 22.80 20.45
C GLU A 28 -6.99 22.20 19.15
N SER A 29 -8.31 22.25 18.95
CA SER A 29 -8.94 21.64 17.79
C SER A 29 -8.31 22.26 16.54
N LEU A 30 -7.52 21.48 15.79
CA LEU A 30 -6.88 21.96 14.58
C LEU A 30 -7.93 22.57 13.65
N SER A 31 -7.86 23.89 13.46
CA SER A 31 -8.75 24.60 12.55
C SER A 31 -8.29 24.32 11.13
N LEU A 32 -9.07 23.52 10.41
CA LEU A 32 -8.83 23.24 9.00
C LEU A 32 -9.27 24.44 8.15
N PRO A 33 -8.55 24.77 7.06
CA PRO A 33 -8.98 25.81 6.13
C PRO A 33 -10.43 25.57 5.63
N PRO A 34 -11.27 26.62 5.53
CA PRO A 34 -12.64 26.48 5.05
C PRO A 34 -12.64 25.96 3.60
N GLY A 35 -13.50 24.96 3.33
CA GLY A 35 -13.63 24.33 2.00
C GLY A 35 -12.88 23.01 1.83
N GLN A 36 -12.14 22.54 2.84
CA GLN A 36 -11.43 21.26 2.76
C GLN A 36 -12.36 20.09 3.02
N THR A 37 -12.63 19.28 1.99
CA THR A 37 -13.55 18.14 2.10
C THR A 37 -12.92 16.97 2.83
N ARG A 38 -13.72 16.37 3.71
CA ARG A 38 -13.45 15.20 4.58
C ARG A 38 -12.94 13.95 3.86
N GLY A 39 -13.11 13.88 2.54
CA GLY A 39 -13.35 12.61 1.84
C GLY A 39 -12.14 11.70 1.58
N MET A 40 -10.89 12.18 1.59
CA MET A 40 -9.77 11.37 1.08
C MET A 40 -8.67 11.02 2.08
N THR A 41 -8.67 11.58 3.29
CA THR A 41 -7.60 11.27 4.26
C THR A 41 -7.71 9.84 4.80
N GLY A 42 -8.93 9.30 4.94
CA GLY A 42 -9.14 7.90 5.31
C GLY A 42 -8.61 6.90 4.26
N HIS A 43 -8.55 7.28 2.99
CA HIS A 43 -8.07 6.41 1.91
C HIS A 43 -6.55 6.18 1.97
N THR A 44 -5.80 7.07 2.63
CA THR A 44 -4.34 6.94 2.76
C THR A 44 -3.95 5.69 3.56
N THR A 45 -4.76 5.30 4.56
CA THR A 45 -4.53 4.09 5.34
C THR A 45 -4.77 2.84 4.50
N VAL A 46 -5.85 2.82 3.71
CA VAL A 46 -6.15 1.73 2.77
C VAL A 46 -5.01 1.60 1.75
N LEU A 47 -4.55 2.71 1.18
CA LEU A 47 -3.41 2.74 0.27
C LEU A 47 -2.14 2.17 0.93
N GLY A 48 -1.83 2.59 2.16
CA GLY A 48 -0.66 2.09 2.89
C GLY A 48 -0.70 0.59 3.13
N VAL A 49 -1.87 0.04 3.50
CA VAL A 49 -2.06 -1.42 3.67
C VAL A 49 -1.87 -2.15 2.33
N LEU A 50 -2.47 -1.66 1.24
CA LEU A 50 -2.32 -2.28 -0.07
C LEU A 50 -0.87 -2.24 -0.57
N MET A 51 -0.11 -1.17 -0.29
CA MET A 51 1.32 -1.11 -0.59
C MET A 51 2.13 -2.14 0.19
N VAL A 52 1.82 -2.35 1.49
CA VAL A 52 2.49 -3.38 2.29
C VAL A 52 2.20 -4.78 1.74
N VAL A 53 0.94 -5.07 1.43
CA VAL A 53 0.54 -6.38 0.86
C VAL A 53 1.23 -6.64 -0.47
N GLN A 54 1.23 -5.66 -1.39
CA GLN A 54 1.93 -5.78 -2.68
C GLN A 54 3.44 -5.98 -2.48
N GLY A 55 4.06 -5.21 -1.58
CA GLY A 55 5.49 -5.36 -1.28
C GLY A 55 5.86 -6.72 -0.71
N VAL A 56 4.98 -7.34 0.10
CA VAL A 56 5.17 -8.72 0.59
C VAL A 56 5.10 -9.73 -0.56
N PHE A 57 4.16 -9.57 -1.48
CA PHE A 57 4.09 -10.45 -2.66
C PHE A 57 5.32 -10.31 -3.55
N ASP A 58 5.78 -9.08 -3.82
CA ASP A 58 6.99 -8.83 -4.61
C ASP A 58 8.26 -9.38 -3.93
N PHE A 59 8.34 -9.26 -2.60
CA PHE A 59 9.43 -9.83 -1.81
C PHE A 59 9.44 -11.37 -1.88
N LEU A 60 8.29 -12.02 -1.68
CA LEU A 60 8.17 -13.48 -1.77
C LEU A 60 8.45 -13.98 -3.19
N ALA A 61 7.96 -13.28 -4.21
CA ALA A 61 8.25 -13.57 -5.60
C ALA A 61 9.76 -13.44 -5.90
N GLY A 62 10.41 -12.39 -5.40
CA GLY A 62 11.86 -12.20 -5.52
C GLY A 62 12.65 -13.35 -4.89
N ILE A 63 12.27 -13.80 -3.69
CA ILE A 63 12.88 -14.97 -3.05
C ILE A 63 12.66 -16.24 -3.88
N MET A 64 11.43 -16.49 -4.32
CA MET A 64 11.08 -17.67 -5.12
C MET A 64 11.87 -17.70 -6.43
N VAL A 65 11.97 -16.58 -7.14
CA VAL A 65 12.78 -16.45 -8.36
C VAL A 65 14.26 -16.67 -8.06
N GLY A 66 14.77 -16.16 -6.92
CA GLY A 66 16.15 -16.38 -6.49
C GLY A 66 16.46 -17.86 -6.24
N VAL A 67 15.59 -18.55 -5.50
CA VAL A 67 15.70 -20.01 -5.28
C VAL A 67 15.63 -20.75 -6.62
N TYR A 68 14.68 -20.39 -7.48
CA TYR A 68 14.56 -21.02 -8.80
C TYR A 68 15.81 -20.82 -9.65
N ALA A 69 16.36 -19.60 -9.70
CA ALA A 69 17.59 -19.28 -10.42
C ALA A 69 18.80 -20.06 -9.87
N TRP A 70 18.83 -20.32 -8.56
CA TRP A 70 19.88 -21.12 -7.93
C TRP A 70 19.80 -22.61 -8.29
N PHE A 71 18.60 -23.19 -8.30
CA PHE A 71 18.40 -24.63 -8.57
C PHE A 71 18.28 -24.98 -10.06
N MET A 72 17.94 -24.03 -10.93
CA MET A 72 17.71 -24.30 -12.35
C MET A 72 18.92 -24.90 -13.09
N PRO A 73 20.17 -24.46 -12.87
CA PRO A 73 21.32 -24.98 -13.59
C PRO A 73 21.52 -26.50 -13.37
N GLU A 74 21.34 -26.96 -12.14
CA GLU A 74 21.46 -28.38 -11.79
C GLU A 74 20.33 -29.20 -12.43
N LEU A 75 19.10 -28.68 -12.37
CA LEU A 75 17.95 -29.30 -13.01
C LEU A 75 18.11 -29.38 -14.54
N PHE A 76 18.71 -28.36 -15.17
CA PHE A 76 19.01 -28.37 -16.61
C PHE A 76 20.06 -29.42 -16.98
N MET A 77 21.12 -29.56 -16.20
CA MET A 77 22.15 -30.59 -16.45
C MET A 77 21.55 -32.01 -16.36
N GLN A 78 20.69 -32.26 -15.38
CA GLN A 78 19.99 -33.53 -15.24
C GLN A 78 19.06 -33.80 -16.43
N MET A 79 18.28 -32.79 -16.85
CA MET A 79 17.36 -32.91 -17.98
C MET A 79 18.11 -33.16 -19.30
N GLN A 80 19.25 -32.50 -19.54
CA GLN A 80 20.08 -32.76 -20.71
C GLN A 80 20.67 -34.17 -20.71
N ALA A 81 21.13 -34.66 -19.55
CA ALA A 81 21.65 -36.03 -19.43
C ALA A 81 20.56 -37.09 -19.70
N GLU A 82 19.33 -36.87 -19.22
CA GLU A 82 18.20 -37.76 -19.53
C GLU A 82 17.77 -37.69 -20.99
N ALA A 83 17.73 -36.49 -21.57
CA ALA A 83 17.39 -36.30 -22.98
C ALA A 83 18.41 -37.01 -23.89
N ALA A 84 19.71 -36.94 -23.57
CA ALA A 84 20.76 -37.65 -24.29
C ALA A 84 20.57 -39.17 -24.21
N LYS A 85 20.23 -39.71 -23.03
CA LYS A 85 19.93 -41.14 -22.85
C LYS A 85 18.71 -41.58 -23.66
N ARG A 86 17.63 -40.79 -23.66
CA ARG A 86 16.41 -41.08 -24.44
C ARG A 86 16.65 -41.03 -25.95
N ALA A 87 17.46 -40.08 -26.41
CA ALA A 87 17.85 -40.01 -27.82
C ALA A 87 18.62 -41.27 -28.26
N ALA A 88 19.58 -41.72 -27.45
CA ALA A 88 20.33 -42.95 -27.70
C ALA A 88 19.43 -44.21 -27.74
N GLN A 89 18.39 -44.27 -26.89
CA GLN A 89 17.45 -45.40 -26.86
C GLN A 89 16.48 -45.40 -28.05
N ASN A 90 16.01 -44.23 -28.48
CA ASN A 90 15.01 -44.11 -29.54
C ASN A 90 15.61 -44.03 -30.96
N GLY A 91 16.94 -44.15 -31.10
CA GLY A 91 17.63 -43.98 -32.39
C GLY A 91 17.48 -42.57 -32.98
N GLY A 92 17.12 -41.58 -32.17
CA GLY A 92 16.92 -40.20 -32.59
C GLY A 92 18.21 -39.38 -32.45
N ALA A 93 18.34 -38.32 -33.25
CA ALA A 93 19.41 -37.34 -33.05
C ALA A 93 19.23 -36.67 -31.68
N ALA A 94 20.33 -36.53 -30.93
CA ALA A 94 20.29 -35.84 -29.64
C ALA A 94 19.82 -34.39 -29.84
N PRO A 95 18.89 -33.89 -29.01
CA PRO A 95 18.50 -32.49 -29.08
C PRO A 95 19.74 -31.63 -28.92
N GLN A 96 19.88 -30.62 -29.79
CA GLN A 96 21.01 -29.70 -29.76
C GLN A 96 21.03 -29.05 -28.38
N GLY A 97 22.01 -29.45 -27.55
CA GLY A 97 22.12 -28.99 -26.17
C GLY A 97 22.14 -27.46 -26.17
N MET A 98 21.44 -26.86 -25.21
CA MET A 98 21.51 -25.42 -25.04
C MET A 98 22.99 -25.06 -24.79
N PRO A 99 23.56 -24.09 -25.53
CA PRO A 99 24.97 -23.77 -25.39
C PRO A 99 25.28 -23.40 -23.92
N PRO A 100 26.41 -23.87 -23.37
CA PRO A 100 26.73 -23.71 -21.94
C PRO A 100 26.74 -22.23 -21.52
N ASP A 101 27.04 -21.32 -22.44
CA ASP A 101 27.04 -19.88 -22.20
C ASP A 101 25.65 -19.35 -21.81
N MET A 102 24.57 -19.89 -22.39
CA MET A 102 23.20 -19.40 -22.13
C MET A 102 22.74 -19.71 -20.70
N GLY A 103 23.15 -20.86 -20.14
CA GLY A 103 22.82 -21.23 -18.76
C GLY A 103 23.42 -20.27 -17.73
N MET A 104 24.66 -19.83 -17.96
CA MET A 104 25.33 -18.84 -17.12
C MET A 104 24.63 -17.48 -17.15
N TYR A 105 24.23 -17.00 -18.33
CA TYR A 105 23.49 -15.74 -18.45
C TYR A 105 22.13 -15.78 -17.76
N ILE A 106 21.40 -16.91 -17.83
CA ILE A 106 20.12 -17.07 -17.14
C ILE A 106 20.32 -17.08 -15.62
N ALA A 107 21.35 -17.77 -15.11
CA ALA A 107 21.64 -17.81 -13.68
C ALA A 107 22.01 -16.42 -13.13
N ILE A 108 22.92 -15.70 -13.80
CA ILE A 108 23.34 -14.35 -13.42
C ILE A 108 22.17 -13.37 -13.55
N GLY A 109 21.48 -13.37 -14.70
CA GLY A 109 20.35 -12.49 -14.97
C GLY A 109 19.19 -12.72 -13.99
N GLY A 110 18.85 -13.98 -13.74
CA GLY A 110 17.84 -14.38 -12.76
C GLY A 110 18.22 -13.96 -11.34
N GLY A 111 19.48 -14.11 -10.95
CA GLY A 111 19.99 -13.65 -9.66
C GLY A 111 19.89 -12.14 -9.47
N ILE A 112 20.26 -11.35 -10.49
CA ILE A 112 20.13 -9.89 -10.46
C ILE A 112 18.66 -9.47 -10.35
N ILE A 113 17.78 -10.06 -11.16
CA ILE A 113 16.34 -9.78 -11.12
C ILE A 113 15.75 -10.11 -9.75
N ALA A 114 16.10 -11.28 -9.18
CA ALA A 114 15.67 -11.69 -7.85
C ALA A 114 16.10 -10.68 -6.78
N ALA A 115 17.37 -10.26 -6.79
CA ALA A 115 17.89 -9.27 -5.84
C ALA A 115 17.17 -7.91 -5.96
N VAL A 116 16.93 -7.45 -7.19
CA VAL A 116 16.19 -6.21 -7.45
C VAL A 116 14.75 -6.31 -6.95
N LEU A 117 14.04 -7.41 -7.22
CA LEU A 117 12.66 -7.61 -6.76
C LEU A 117 12.57 -7.63 -5.23
N VAL A 118 13.50 -8.32 -4.56
CA VAL A 118 13.59 -8.33 -3.10
C VAL A 118 13.81 -6.92 -2.56
N LEU A 119 14.73 -6.16 -3.14
CA LEU A 119 15.01 -4.78 -2.73
C LEU A 119 13.76 -3.90 -2.89
N ILE A 120 13.05 -4.01 -4.02
CA ILE A 120 11.84 -3.23 -4.31
C ILE A 120 10.72 -3.61 -3.35
N GLY A 121 10.52 -4.90 -3.06
CA GLY A 121 9.54 -5.37 -2.07
C GLY A 121 9.80 -4.79 -0.68
N VAL A 122 11.06 -4.77 -0.22
CA VAL A 122 11.44 -4.15 1.06
C VAL A 122 11.17 -2.65 1.06
N LEU A 123 11.50 -1.94 -0.02
CA LEU A 123 11.23 -0.50 -0.14
C LEU A 123 9.73 -0.20 -0.11
N LEU A 124 8.90 -1.01 -0.78
CA LEU A 124 7.44 -0.87 -0.78
C LEU A 124 6.83 -1.11 0.60
N ILE A 125 7.32 -2.11 1.33
CA ILE A 125 6.88 -2.36 2.71
C ILE A 125 7.25 -1.16 3.60
N TYR A 126 8.50 -0.69 3.53
CA TYR A 126 8.97 0.44 4.32
C TYR A 126 8.22 1.74 3.98
N SER A 127 7.96 1.99 2.69
CA SER A 127 7.21 3.16 2.26
C SER A 127 5.75 3.09 2.66
N GLY A 128 5.12 1.91 2.59
CA GLY A 128 3.74 1.67 3.05
C GLY A 128 3.56 1.99 4.54
N ILE A 129 4.50 1.56 5.39
CA ILE A 129 4.52 1.92 6.82
C ILE A 129 4.75 3.44 7.01
N GLY A 130 5.57 4.05 6.16
CA GLY A 130 5.77 5.51 6.16
C GLY A 130 4.52 6.31 5.79
N VAL A 131 3.71 5.79 4.85
CA VAL A 131 2.45 6.39 4.40
C VAL A 131 1.42 6.36 5.52
N THR A 132 1.27 5.23 6.22
CA THR A 132 0.32 5.14 7.36
C THR A 132 0.68 6.09 8.51
N SER A 133 1.96 6.47 8.63
CA SER A 133 2.46 7.40 9.65
C SER A 133 2.54 8.87 9.22
N TYR A 134 2.12 9.20 8.00
CA TYR A 134 2.20 10.53 7.38
C TYR A 134 3.60 11.18 7.40
N ARG A 135 4.69 10.40 7.42
CA ARG A 135 6.03 10.95 7.74
C ARG A 135 6.86 11.32 6.51
N ARG A 136 6.69 10.62 5.38
CA ARG A 136 7.59 10.75 4.22
C ARG A 136 6.85 10.60 2.89
N ARG A 137 6.25 11.71 2.41
CA ARG A 137 5.53 11.77 1.13
C ARG A 137 6.43 11.42 -0.07
N GLY A 138 7.65 11.96 -0.10
CA GLY A 138 8.59 11.74 -1.21
C GLY A 138 8.98 10.27 -1.39
N LEU A 139 9.21 9.52 -0.31
CA LEU A 139 9.53 8.10 -0.37
C LEU A 139 8.36 7.27 -0.91
N ALA A 140 7.12 7.63 -0.56
CA ALA A 140 5.94 6.96 -1.08
C ALA A 140 5.87 7.11 -2.61
N ILE A 141 6.02 8.33 -3.12
CA ILE A 141 6.00 8.61 -4.57
C ILE A 141 7.14 7.88 -5.29
N ALA A 142 8.36 7.97 -4.76
CA ALA A 142 9.51 7.29 -5.34
C ALA A 142 9.33 5.76 -5.38
N SER A 143 8.79 5.17 -4.31
CA SER A 143 8.51 3.73 -4.26
C SER A 143 7.38 3.30 -5.20
N LEU A 144 6.35 4.13 -5.40
CA LEU A 144 5.28 3.86 -6.37
C LEU A 144 5.83 3.89 -7.80
N LEU A 145 6.66 4.88 -8.13
CA LEU A 145 7.32 4.94 -9.44
C LEU A 145 8.26 3.75 -9.66
N LEU A 146 8.98 3.32 -8.63
CA LEU A 146 9.84 2.14 -8.68
C LEU A 146 9.01 0.85 -8.86
N GLY A 147 7.86 0.74 -8.21
CA GLY A 147 6.91 -0.38 -8.40
C GLY A 147 6.22 -0.35 -9.78
N VAL A 148 6.08 0.83 -10.40
CA VAL A 148 5.65 0.94 -11.80
C VAL A 148 6.76 0.44 -12.74
N LEU A 149 8.04 0.55 -12.36
CA LEU A 149 9.12 0.00 -13.16
C LEU A 149 9.12 -1.54 -13.18
N THR A 150 8.61 -2.20 -12.13
CA THR A 150 8.52 -3.67 -12.05
C THR A 150 7.33 -4.26 -12.82
N LEU A 151 6.53 -3.41 -13.49
CA LEU A 151 5.42 -3.80 -14.37
C LEU A 151 5.83 -4.77 -15.50
N MET A 152 7.11 -4.86 -15.84
CA MET A 152 7.59 -5.83 -16.83
C MET A 152 7.42 -7.29 -16.38
N THR A 153 7.11 -7.55 -15.11
CA THR A 153 6.78 -8.89 -14.62
C THR A 153 5.29 -9.19 -14.83
N CYS A 154 4.99 -10.30 -15.53
CA CYS A 154 3.68 -10.56 -16.13
C CYS A 154 2.50 -10.69 -15.15
N TYR A 155 2.75 -10.94 -13.87
CA TYR A 155 1.68 -11.16 -12.88
C TYR A 155 1.35 -9.91 -12.04
N CYS A 156 2.36 -9.08 -11.73
CA CYS A 156 2.17 -7.87 -10.93
C CYS A 156 1.72 -6.66 -11.75
N PHE A 157 1.61 -6.81 -13.09
CA PHE A 157 1.25 -5.71 -13.99
C PHE A 157 -0.07 -5.01 -13.62
N PRO A 158 -1.24 -5.69 -13.59
CA PRO A 158 -2.50 -5.01 -13.33
C PRO A 158 -2.59 -4.45 -11.90
N THR A 159 -2.04 -5.16 -10.91
CA THR A 159 -2.10 -4.72 -9.52
C THR A 159 -1.23 -3.49 -9.28
N SER A 160 0.03 -3.50 -9.72
CA SER A 160 0.94 -2.36 -9.58
C SER A 160 0.47 -1.15 -10.39
N LEU A 161 -0.18 -1.35 -11.55
CA LEU A 161 -0.76 -0.25 -12.32
C LEU A 161 -1.90 0.43 -11.55
N ILE A 162 -2.85 -0.36 -11.02
CA ILE A 162 -3.99 0.16 -10.25
C ILE A 162 -3.50 0.88 -8.98
N LEU A 163 -2.60 0.25 -8.23
CA LEU A 163 -1.98 0.83 -7.03
C LEU A 163 -1.20 2.12 -7.35
N GLY A 164 -0.46 2.14 -8.45
CA GLY A 164 0.28 3.30 -8.93
C GLY A 164 -0.64 4.47 -9.20
N VAL A 165 -1.65 4.28 -10.07
CA VAL A 165 -2.61 5.34 -10.44
C VAL A 165 -3.41 5.80 -9.22
N TYR A 166 -3.96 4.86 -8.44
CA TYR A 166 -4.73 5.17 -7.23
C TYR A 166 -3.87 5.91 -6.20
N GLY A 167 -2.64 5.44 -5.97
CA GLY A 167 -1.69 6.05 -5.05
C GLY A 167 -1.31 7.47 -5.45
N LEU A 168 -1.05 7.73 -6.74
CA LEU A 168 -0.78 9.08 -7.23
C LEU A 168 -1.98 10.02 -7.03
N ILE A 169 -3.19 9.59 -7.37
CA ILE A 169 -4.41 10.40 -7.20
C ILE A 169 -4.60 10.79 -5.72
N VAL A 170 -4.45 9.82 -4.81
CA VAL A 170 -4.59 10.06 -3.36
C VAL A 170 -3.47 10.96 -2.85
N LEU A 171 -2.21 10.73 -3.25
CA LEU A 171 -1.06 11.52 -2.78
C LEU A 171 -1.03 12.96 -3.33
N PHE A 172 -1.65 13.23 -4.46
CA PHE A 172 -1.77 14.59 -5.02
C PHE A 172 -2.99 15.36 -4.52
N ASN A 173 -3.88 14.74 -3.76
CA ASN A 173 -4.97 15.46 -3.12
C ASN A 173 -4.43 16.52 -2.12
N GLN A 174 -4.98 17.74 -2.17
CA GLN A 174 -4.58 18.83 -1.28
C GLN A 174 -4.82 18.51 0.21
N SER A 175 -5.90 17.79 0.56
CA SER A 175 -6.17 17.34 1.93
C SER A 175 -5.09 16.39 2.46
N VAL A 176 -4.58 15.50 1.61
CA VAL A 176 -3.49 14.60 1.98
C VAL A 176 -2.19 15.38 2.13
N THR A 177 -1.92 16.32 1.22
CA THR A 177 -0.74 17.20 1.31
C THR A 177 -0.72 18.00 2.61
N LEU A 178 -1.87 18.57 3.00
CA LEU A 178 -2.02 19.28 4.27
C LEU A 178 -1.79 18.37 5.46
N ALA A 179 -2.34 17.15 5.45
CA ALA A 179 -2.11 16.17 6.51
C ALA A 179 -0.61 15.85 6.70
N PHE A 180 0.15 15.70 5.61
CA PHE A 180 1.61 15.53 5.67
C PHE A 180 2.32 16.78 6.23
N HIS A 181 1.85 17.98 5.89
CA HIS A 181 2.38 19.23 6.44
C HIS A 181 2.17 19.34 7.96
N LEU A 182 0.93 19.10 8.41
CA LEU A 182 0.56 19.10 9.83
C LEU A 182 1.37 18.07 10.63
N ARG A 183 1.69 16.92 10.02
CA ARG A 183 2.58 15.92 10.62
C ARG A 183 4.02 16.41 10.74
N GLY A 184 4.50 17.19 9.76
CA GLY A 184 5.80 17.86 9.80
C GLY A 184 5.92 18.89 10.91
N GLU A 185 4.80 19.52 11.29
CA GLU A 185 4.70 20.46 12.43
C GLU A 185 4.67 19.76 13.80
N GLY A 186 4.65 18.42 13.83
CA GLY A 186 4.69 17.63 15.06
C GLY A 186 3.33 17.11 15.54
N ASN A 187 2.24 17.36 14.81
CA ASN A 187 0.91 16.84 15.18
C ASN A 187 0.86 15.30 15.12
N SER A 188 0.12 14.69 16.04
CA SER A 188 -0.10 13.24 16.02
C SER A 188 -0.91 12.82 14.80
N ALA A 189 -0.60 11.65 14.21
CA ALA A 189 -1.41 11.07 13.14
C ALA A 189 -2.88 10.85 13.56
N THR A 190 -3.10 10.51 14.84
CA THR A 190 -4.45 10.34 15.40
C THR A 190 -5.21 11.66 15.49
N ASP A 191 -4.50 12.75 15.80
CA ASP A 191 -5.12 14.08 15.96
C ASP A 191 -5.47 14.66 14.60
N ILE A 192 -4.59 14.45 13.61
CA ILE A 192 -4.86 14.78 12.21
C ILE A 192 -6.08 14.01 11.71
N GLN A 193 -6.11 12.68 11.89
CA GLN A 193 -7.27 11.86 11.50
C GLN A 193 -8.55 12.32 12.21
N ARG A 194 -8.49 12.62 13.51
CA ARG A 194 -9.65 13.12 14.24
C ARG A 194 -10.11 14.48 13.72
N ALA A 195 -9.21 15.40 13.41
CA ALA A 195 -9.55 16.71 12.84
C ALA A 195 -10.30 16.55 11.52
N PHE A 196 -9.85 15.65 10.63
CA PHE A 196 -10.59 15.33 9.41
C PHE A 196 -11.89 14.57 9.70
N LEU A 197 -11.97 13.76 10.75
CA LEU A 197 -13.18 13.06 11.15
C LEU A 197 -14.14 13.90 12.00
N SER A 198 -13.88 15.17 12.29
CA SER A 198 -14.84 16.07 12.94
C SER A 198 -15.75 16.71 11.88
N PRO A 199 -17.07 16.81 12.11
CA PRO A 199 -17.93 17.54 11.18
C PRO A 199 -17.48 19.00 11.14
N PRO A 200 -17.60 19.69 9.98
CA PRO A 200 -17.33 21.11 9.94
C PRO A 200 -18.19 21.79 11.00
N SER A 201 -17.54 22.47 11.94
CA SER A 201 -18.23 23.32 12.91
C SER A 201 -18.88 24.44 12.08
N TYR A 202 -20.18 24.32 11.82
CA TYR A 202 -20.90 25.45 11.25
C TYR A 202 -20.75 26.58 12.26
N PRO A 203 -20.22 27.76 11.87
CA PRO A 203 -20.25 28.91 12.75
C PRO A 203 -21.70 29.06 13.16
N ASN A 204 -21.96 29.01 14.47
CA ASN A 204 -23.31 29.04 15.02
C ASN A 204 -24.09 30.10 14.26
N GLU A 205 -25.07 29.68 13.45
CA GLU A 205 -25.93 30.61 12.74
C GLU A 205 -26.46 31.55 13.81
N PRO A 206 -26.20 32.87 13.73
CA PRO A 206 -26.54 33.77 14.81
C PRO A 206 -28.02 33.54 15.10
N ALA A 207 -28.31 33.12 16.33
CA ALA A 207 -29.67 32.80 16.73
C ALA A 207 -30.53 33.95 16.24
N ASN A 208 -31.48 33.64 15.37
CA ASN A 208 -32.38 34.63 14.81
C ASN A 208 -33.25 35.13 15.96
N GLU A 209 -32.72 36.08 16.74
CA GLU A 209 -33.38 36.81 17.82
C GLU A 209 -34.38 37.77 17.17
N GLY A 210 -35.44 37.23 16.57
CA GLY A 210 -36.33 38.06 15.76
C GLY A 210 -37.63 37.38 15.35
N SER A 211 -38.52 37.13 16.30
CA SER A 211 -39.98 37.39 16.16
C SER A 211 -40.69 37.20 17.49
#